data_AF-A0A926BYY3-F1
#
_entry.id   AF-A0A926BYY3-F1
#
_cell.length_a   1.000
_cell.length_b   1.000
_cell.length_c   1.000
_cell.angle_alpha   90.00
_cell.angle_beta   90.00
_cell.angle_gamma   90.00
#
_symmetry.space_group_name_H-M   'P 1'
#
loop_
_entity.id
_entity.type
_entity.pdbx_description
1 polymer ?
#
loop_
_entity_poly.entity_id
_entity_poly.type
_entity_poly.pdbx_seq_one_letter_code
_entity_poly.pdbx_strand_id
1 'polypeptide(L)'
;IVFFGIFFLLMGEASYAFFPGFLVGYSAYLGVHFIVHAYTPPKNFFKWLWINHSIHHYKSDKTNYGVSSPLWDFIFRTYAR
;
A
#
# COMPACT_ATOMS: atom_id res chain seq x y z
N ILE A 1 21.98 6.30 1.10
CA ILE A 1 22.69 6.82 2.30
C ILE A 1 21.80 7.82 3.05
N VAL A 2 21.39 8.93 2.45
CA VAL A 2 20.52 9.95 3.11
C VAL A 2 19.22 9.35 3.67
N PHE A 3 18.51 8.52 2.89
CA PHE A 3 17.24 7.95 3.33
C PHE A 3 17.37 7.01 4.53
N PHE A 4 18.35 6.10 4.53
CA PHE A 4 18.68 5.28 5.71
C PHE A 4 19.12 6.14 6.89
N GLY A 5 19.92 7.19 6.63
CA GLY A 5 20.38 8.13 7.66
C GLY A 5 19.24 8.80 8.42
N ILE A 6 18.14 9.18 7.75
CA ILE A 6 16.95 9.74 8.42
C ILE A 6 16.35 8.73 9.40
N PHE A 7 16.17 7.47 8.98
CA PHE A 7 15.67 6.43 9.88
C PHE A 7 16.62 6.21 11.06
N PHE A 8 17.93 6.14 10.79
CA PHE A 8 18.95 5.96 11.83
C PHE A 8 18.96 7.11 12.84
N LEU A 9 18.76 8.35 12.41
CA LEU A 9 18.62 9.50 13.31
C LEU A 9 17.37 9.42 14.20
N LEU A 10 16.26 8.89 13.69
CA LEU A 10 15.00 8.78 14.43
C LEU A 10 14.93 7.57 15.35
N MET A 11 15.60 6.46 15.00
CA MET A 11 15.41 5.15 15.65
C MET A 11 16.70 4.49 16.11
N GLY A 12 17.88 5.06 15.82
CA GLY A 12 19.18 4.48 16.15
C GLY A 12 19.39 3.10 15.53
N GLU A 13 19.93 2.17 16.31
CA GLU A 13 20.22 0.80 15.85
C GLU A 13 18.96 0.02 15.42
N ALA A 14 17.77 0.37 15.91
CA ALA A 14 16.53 -0.26 15.45
C ALA A 14 16.28 -0.08 13.94
N SER A 15 16.90 0.92 13.32
CA SER A 15 16.84 1.13 11.86
C SER A 15 17.42 -0.02 11.06
N TYR A 16 18.38 -0.78 11.59
CA TYR A 16 18.92 -1.94 10.86
C TYR A 16 17.86 -3.00 10.60
N ALA A 17 16.89 -3.16 11.50
CA ALA A 17 15.75 -4.06 11.31
C ALA A 17 14.58 -3.36 10.59
N PHE A 18 14.24 -2.14 11.00
CA PHE A 18 13.07 -1.43 10.47
C PHE A 18 13.22 -1.06 9.00
N PHE A 19 14.37 -0.50 8.60
CA PHE A 19 14.59 0.03 7.26
C PHE A 19 14.41 -1.01 6.13
N PRO A 20 15.03 -2.21 6.18
CA PRO A 20 14.78 -3.22 5.16
C PRO A 20 13.32 -3.67 5.14
N GLY A 21 12.67 -3.81 6.31
CA GLY A 21 11.25 -4.14 6.40
C GLY A 21 10.36 -3.08 5.73
N PHE A 22 10.64 -1.80 5.99
CA PHE A 22 9.99 -0.68 5.33
C PHE A 22 10.18 -0.72 3.81
N LEU A 23 11.40 -0.94 3.33
CA LEU A 23 11.68 -1.03 1.89
C LEU A 23 10.93 -2.18 1.23
N VAL A 24 10.92 -3.36 1.85
CA VAL A 24 10.18 -4.53 1.36
C VAL A 24 8.69 -4.22 1.30
N GLY A 25 8.12 -3.65 2.37
CA GLY A 25 6.71 -3.27 2.42
C GLY A 25 6.32 -2.22 1.38
N TYR A 26 7.14 -1.18 1.22
CA TYR A 26 6.91 -0.14 0.21
C TYR A 26 7.03 -0.69 -1.22
N SER A 27 8.01 -1.56 -1.47
CA SER A 27 8.18 -2.21 -2.77
C SER A 27 7.02 -3.15 -3.10
N ALA A 28 6.52 -3.88 -2.10
CA ALA A 28 5.32 -4.71 -2.25
C ALA A 28 4.07 -3.86 -2.54
N TYR A 29 3.91 -2.72 -1.86
CA TYR A 29 2.85 -1.75 -2.16
C TYR A 29 2.90 -1.28 -3.62
N LEU A 30 4.08 -0.87 -4.10
CA LEU A 30 4.28 -0.46 -5.49
C LEU A 30 3.99 -1.60 -6.47
N GLY A 31 4.44 -2.81 -6.16
CA GLY A 31 4.19 -4.00 -6.97
C GLY A 31 2.70 -4.31 -7.09
N VAL A 32 1.96 -4.31 -5.97
CA VAL A 32 0.50 -4.50 -5.99
C VAL A 32 -0.16 -3.41 -6.81
N HIS A 33 0.19 -2.14 -6.59
CA HIS A 33 -0.37 -1.00 -7.33
C HIS A 33 -0.15 -1.13 -8.85
N PHE A 34 1.07 -1.49 -9.26
CA PHE A 34 1.36 -1.76 -10.66
C PHE A 34 0.53 -2.92 -11.20
N ILE A 35 0.48 -4.04 -10.46
CA ILE A 35 -0.21 -5.25 -10.89
C ILE A 35 -1.71 -5.03 -11.09
N VAL A 36 -2.37 -4.29 -10.19
CA VAL A 36 -3.82 -4.01 -10.29
C VAL A 36 -4.18 -3.14 -11.50
N HIS A 37 -3.25 -2.33 -11.99
CA HIS A 37 -3.41 -1.55 -13.21
C HIS A 37 -3.01 -2.28 -14.48
N ALA A 38 -1.96 -3.12 -14.42
CA ALA A 38 -1.35 -3.72 -15.61
C ALA A 38 -1.97 -5.07 -16.02
N TYR A 39 -2.59 -5.80 -15.09
CA TYR A 39 -3.09 -7.16 -15.34
C TYR A 39 -4.57 -7.31 -15.03
N THR A 40 -5.17 -8.37 -15.59
CA THR A 40 -6.56 -8.72 -15.30
C THR A 40 -6.73 -9.25 -13.87
N PRO A 41 -7.90 -9.01 -13.23
CA PRO A 41 -8.14 -9.48 -11.86
C PRO A 41 -8.03 -11.00 -11.75
N PRO A 42 -7.36 -11.54 -10.71
CA PRO A 42 -7.26 -12.97 -10.50
C PRO A 42 -8.61 -13.56 -10.06
N LYS A 43 -8.79 -14.86 -10.24
CA LYS A 43 -9.97 -15.61 -9.79
C LYS A 43 -9.81 -16.18 -8.37
N ASN A 44 -9.15 -15.44 -7.47
CA ASN A 44 -8.89 -15.86 -6.09
C ASN A 44 -9.19 -14.72 -5.11
N PHE A 45 -8.83 -14.91 -3.84
CA PHE A 45 -9.08 -13.93 -2.77
C PHE A 45 -8.50 -12.54 -3.08
N PHE A 46 -7.37 -12.43 -3.78
CA PHE A 46 -6.74 -11.13 -4.10
C PHE A 46 -7.54 -10.26 -5.07
N LYS A 47 -8.60 -10.78 -5.71
CA LYS A 47 -9.47 -10.01 -6.61
C LYS A 47 -9.99 -8.71 -5.97
N TRP A 48 -10.18 -8.69 -4.66
CA TRP A 48 -10.68 -7.51 -3.96
C TRP A 48 -9.75 -6.30 -4.13
N LEU A 49 -8.43 -6.49 -4.31
CA LEU A 49 -7.47 -5.40 -4.53
C LEU A 49 -7.78 -4.62 -5.81
N TRP A 50 -8.10 -5.33 -6.89
CA TRP A 50 -8.52 -4.72 -8.16
C TRP A 50 -9.83 -3.95 -7.99
N ILE A 51 -10.82 -4.54 -7.31
CA ILE A 51 -12.12 -3.89 -7.09
C ILE A 51 -11.93 -2.62 -6.26
N ASN A 52 -11.21 -2.71 -5.14
CA ASN A 52 -10.98 -1.61 -4.22
C ASN A 52 -10.28 -0.43 -4.91
N HIS A 53 -9.23 -0.73 -5.68
CA HIS A 53 -8.48 0.30 -6.37
C HIS A 53 -9.22 0.85 -7.62
N SER A 54 -10.06 0.03 -8.25
CA SER A 54 -10.96 0.50 -9.31
C SER A 54 -12.01 1.49 -8.77
N ILE A 55 -12.53 1.29 -7.56
CA ILE A 55 -13.42 2.27 -6.91
C ILE A 55 -12.72 3.61 -6.74
N HIS A 56 -11.48 3.60 -6.26
CA HIS A 56 -10.67 4.81 -6.13
C HIS A 56 -10.52 5.56 -7.47
N HIS A 57 -10.17 4.86 -8.55
CA HIS A 57 -9.93 5.51 -9.85
C HIS A 57 -11.21 5.87 -10.62
N TYR A 58 -12.25 5.05 -10.55
CA TYR A 58 -13.39 5.17 -11.45
C TYR A 58 -14.67 5.64 -10.77
N LYS A 59 -14.77 5.57 -9.43
CA LYS A 59 -15.95 6.00 -8.68
C LYS A 59 -15.69 7.26 -7.86
N SER A 60 -14.62 7.28 -7.07
CA SER A 60 -14.21 8.47 -6.32
C SER A 60 -12.76 8.38 -5.85
N ASP A 61 -11.95 9.35 -6.29
CA ASP A 61 -10.55 9.57 -5.88
C ASP A 61 -10.41 10.01 -4.41
N LYS A 62 -11.53 10.27 -3.73
CA LYS A 62 -11.59 10.65 -2.31
C LYS A 62 -11.92 9.48 -1.37
N THR A 63 -11.93 8.26 -1.89
CA THR A 63 -12.24 7.04 -1.12
C THR A 63 -11.26 5.92 -1.49
N ASN A 64 -11.20 4.88 -0.65
CA ASN A 64 -10.45 3.64 -0.90
C ASN A 64 -8.97 3.90 -1.20
N TYR A 65 -8.32 4.73 -0.37
CA TYR A 65 -6.91 5.10 -0.52
C TYR A 65 -5.96 3.91 -0.35
N GLY A 66 -6.37 2.89 0.41
CA GLY A 66 -5.57 1.71 0.69
C GLY A 66 -5.42 0.82 -0.55
N VAL A 67 -4.20 0.72 -1.08
CA VAL A 67 -3.93 -0.15 -2.25
C VAL A 67 -3.68 -1.60 -1.85
N SER A 68 -2.90 -1.85 -0.79
CA SER A 68 -2.55 -3.20 -0.34
C SER A 68 -3.49 -3.78 0.72
N SER A 69 -4.25 -2.92 1.40
CA SER A 69 -5.22 -3.26 2.45
C SER A 69 -6.18 -2.09 2.68
N PRO A 70 -7.48 -2.31 2.93
CA PRO A 70 -8.43 -1.25 3.27
C PRO A 70 -8.40 -0.90 4.77
N LEU A 71 -7.47 -1.48 5.56
CA LEU A 71 -7.43 -1.30 7.02
C LEU A 71 -7.49 0.18 7.43
N TRP A 72 -6.64 1.00 6.82
CA TRP A 72 -6.61 2.44 7.10
C TRP A 72 -7.86 3.16 6.60
N ASP A 73 -8.48 2.68 5.50
CA ASP A 73 -9.74 3.24 5.03
C ASP A 73 -10.89 2.99 6.02
N PHE A 74 -10.88 1.86 6.72
CA PHE A 74 -11.85 1.63 7.80
C PHE A 74 -11.59 2.51 9.01
N ILE A 75 -10.32 2.64 9.42
CA ILE A 75 -9.92 3.47 10.58
C ILE A 75 -10.28 4.95 10.35
N PHE A 76 -9.97 5.47 9.16
CA PHE A 76 -10.21 6.87 8.81
C PHE A 76 -11.55 7.12 8.12
N ARG A 77 -12.41 6.09 8.00
CA ARG A 77 -13.76 6.17 7.42
C ARG A 77 -13.78 6.67 5.96
N THR A 78 -12.82 6.21 5.16
CA THR A 78 -12.70 6.50 3.73
C THR A 78 -13.00 5.28 2.85
N TYR A 79 -13.45 4.17 3.44
CA TYR A 79 -13.84 2.97 2.70
C TYR A 79 -15.22 3.11 2.05
N ALA A 80 -15.30 2.88 0.75
CA ALA A 80 -16.54 2.78 -0.02
C ALA A 80 -16.63 1.43 -0.76
N ARG A 81 -17.87 1.02 -1.06
CA ARG A 81 -18.18 -0.15 -1.90
C ARG A 81 -18.67 0.27 -3.27
#